data_AF-A0AAE0DWZ1-F1
#
_entry.id   AF-A0AAE0DWZ1-F1
#
_cell.length_a   1.000
_cell.length_b   1.000
_cell.length_c   1.000
_cell.angle_alpha   90.00
_cell.angle_beta   90.00
_cell.angle_gamma   90.00
#
_symmetry.space_group_name_H-M   'P 1'
#
loop_
_entity.id
_entity.type
_entity.pdbx_description
1 polymer ?
#
loop_
_entity_poly.entity_id
_entity_poly.type
_entity_poly.pdbx_seq_one_letter_code
_entity_poly.pdbx_strand_id
1 'polypeptide(L)'
;MKRNHTQKPMVEELSVPEHWLLPSKAFEESEWLRVTLHKWLDDEYCPEPTNVEISKVAAQSYYESLLEKQRDLGEILLKMARELESISYQDSFHGAFSSANAAVNLIVQRVEQS
;
A
#
# COMPACT_ATOMS: atom_id res chain seq x y z
N MET A 1 -13.57 16.47 -43.06
CA MET A 1 -13.86 16.04 -41.67
C MET A 1 -12.61 15.39 -41.09
N LYS A 2 -11.85 16.12 -40.24
CA LYS A 2 -10.75 15.53 -39.48
C LYS A 2 -11.37 14.84 -38.26
N ARG A 3 -11.14 13.54 -38.11
CA ARG A 3 -11.56 12.81 -36.90
C ARG A 3 -10.66 13.30 -35.77
N ASN A 4 -11.24 13.99 -34.79
CA ASN A 4 -10.55 14.31 -33.56
C ASN A 4 -10.25 13.00 -32.85
N HIS A 5 -8.97 12.65 -32.75
CA HIS A 5 -8.50 11.64 -31.80
C HIS A 5 -8.80 12.18 -30.41
N THR A 6 -9.85 11.67 -29.78
CA THR A 6 -10.07 11.80 -28.35
C THR A 6 -8.86 11.19 -27.67
N GLN A 7 -7.99 12.04 -27.11
CA GLN A 7 -7.00 11.60 -26.14
C GLN A 7 -7.78 10.89 -25.03
N LYS A 8 -7.61 9.58 -24.90
CA LYS A 8 -7.95 8.91 -23.63
C LYS A 8 -7.17 9.67 -22.55
N PRO A 9 -7.80 10.02 -21.41
CA PRO A 9 -7.02 10.49 -20.28
C PRO A 9 -5.98 9.39 -19.99
N MET A 10 -4.69 9.74 -20.11
CA MET A 10 -3.64 8.89 -19.58
C MET A 10 -3.96 8.75 -18.10
N VAL A 11 -4.29 7.53 -17.66
CA VAL A 11 -4.35 7.25 -16.23
C VAL A 11 -2.96 7.59 -15.72
N GLU A 12 -2.85 8.62 -14.88
CA GLU A 12 -1.58 8.95 -14.25
C GLU A 12 -1.09 7.71 -13.53
N GLU A 13 0.08 7.22 -13.93
CA GLU A 13 0.67 6.00 -13.38
C GLU A 13 1.11 6.32 -11.95
N LEU A 14 0.28 5.92 -10.98
CA LEU A 14 0.54 6.09 -9.56
C LEU A 14 1.78 5.28 -9.19
N SER A 15 2.88 5.98 -8.91
CA SER A 15 4.18 5.37 -8.65
C SER A 15 4.88 6.00 -7.47
N VAL A 16 5.70 5.21 -6.78
CA VAL A 16 6.56 5.75 -5.70
C VAL A 16 7.77 6.50 -6.27
N PRO A 17 8.28 7.53 -5.56
CA PRO A 17 9.49 8.24 -5.93
C PRO A 17 10.73 7.33 -5.97
N GLU A 18 11.62 7.55 -6.95
CA GLU A 18 12.83 6.71 -7.11
C GLU A 18 13.74 6.70 -5.88
N HIS A 19 13.82 7.83 -5.16
CA HIS A 19 14.66 7.95 -3.97
C HIS A 19 14.17 7.07 -2.81
N TRP A 20 12.92 6.59 -2.85
CA TRP A 20 12.39 5.63 -1.87
C TRP A 20 12.92 4.22 -2.07
N LEU A 21 13.48 3.91 -3.25
CA LEU A 21 14.05 2.60 -3.54
C LEU A 21 15.43 2.38 -2.89
N LEU A 22 15.99 3.40 -2.24
CA LEU A 22 17.22 3.27 -1.44
C LEU A 22 16.91 2.46 -0.17
N PRO A 23 17.71 1.45 0.21
CA PRO A 23 17.38 0.58 1.34
C PRO A 23 17.04 1.30 2.64
N SER A 24 17.76 2.38 2.97
CA SER A 24 17.47 3.19 4.16
C SER A 24 16.12 3.91 4.08
N LYS A 25 15.77 4.44 2.90
CA LYS A 25 14.50 5.14 2.69
C LYS A 25 13.34 4.15 2.58
N ALA A 26 13.55 3.01 1.92
CA ALA A 26 12.59 1.92 1.86
C ALA A 26 12.20 1.43 3.26
N PHE A 27 13.20 1.25 4.14
CA PHE A 27 12.98 0.88 5.54
C PHE A 27 12.22 1.96 6.32
N GLU A 28 12.56 3.24 6.11
CA GLU A 28 11.86 4.37 6.74
C GLU A 28 10.37 4.39 6.34
N GLU A 29 10.07 4.31 5.03
CA GLU A 29 8.70 4.36 4.54
C GLU A 29 7.91 3.09 4.90
N SER A 30 8.55 1.91 5.01
CA SER A 30 7.88 0.71 5.51
C SER A 30 7.53 0.81 7.00
N GLU A 31 8.42 1.34 7.84
CA GLU A 31 8.12 1.53 9.26
C GLU A 31 7.05 2.61 9.48
N TRP A 32 7.09 3.67 8.68
CA TRP A 32 6.01 4.66 8.64
C TRP A 32 4.67 4.01 8.29
N LEU A 33 4.62 3.18 7.25
CA LEU A 33 3.41 2.48 6.83
C LEU A 33 2.89 1.56 7.93
N ARG A 34 3.78 0.80 8.59
CA ARG A 34 3.41 -0.10 9.70
C ARG A 34 2.67 0.63 10.80
N VAL A 35 3.22 1.74 11.27
CA VAL A 35 2.65 2.51 12.38
C VAL A 35 1.35 3.18 11.95
N THR A 36 1.34 3.77 10.76
CA THR A 36 0.19 4.55 10.26
C THR A 36 -0.99 3.66 9.92
N LEU A 37 -0.75 2.52 9.25
CA LEU A 37 -1.81 1.57 8.89
C LEU A 37 -2.42 0.92 10.13
N HIS A 38 -1.61 0.51 11.11
CA HIS A 38 -2.13 -0.04 12.36
C HIS A 38 -3.10 0.94 13.03
N LYS A 39 -2.67 2.19 13.19
CA LYS A 39 -3.52 3.24 13.76
C LYS A 39 -4.79 3.44 12.94
N TRP A 40 -4.67 3.50 11.62
CA TRP A 40 -5.82 3.70 10.73
C TRP A 40 -6.85 2.56 10.86
N LEU A 41 -6.40 1.30 10.93
CA LEU A 41 -7.28 0.14 11.12
C LEU A 41 -8.01 0.17 12.46
N ASP A 42 -7.29 0.54 13.53
CA ASP A 42 -7.87 0.69 14.86
C ASP A 42 -8.92 1.81 14.93
N ASP A 43 -8.66 2.92 14.24
CA ASP A 43 -9.56 4.08 14.15
C ASP A 43 -10.80 3.79 13.28
N GLU A 44 -10.66 3.04 12.18
CA GLU A 44 -11.74 2.74 11.23
C GLU A 44 -12.68 1.63 11.71
N TYR A 45 -12.14 0.57 12.33
CA TYR A 45 -12.92 -0.62 12.70
C TYR A 45 -13.06 -0.74 14.21
N CYS A 46 -11.98 -1.15 14.87
CA CYS A 46 -11.76 -1.17 16.30
C CYS A 46 -10.39 -1.82 16.55
N PRO A 47 -9.73 -1.56 17.70
CA PRO A 47 -8.48 -2.22 18.03
C PRO A 47 -8.61 -3.74 18.12
N GLU A 48 -7.79 -4.46 17.35
CA GLU A 48 -7.72 -5.93 17.38
C GLU A 48 -6.31 -6.45 17.09
N PRO A 49 -5.94 -7.66 17.58
CA PRO A 49 -4.64 -8.26 17.29
C PRO A 49 -4.37 -8.43 15.79
N THR A 50 -5.40 -8.68 14.99
CA THR A 50 -5.30 -8.84 13.53
C THR A 50 -4.74 -7.57 12.87
N ASN A 51 -5.09 -6.37 13.35
CA ASN A 51 -4.58 -5.10 12.82
C ASN A 51 -3.06 -4.98 12.99
N VAL A 52 -2.52 -5.50 14.10
CA VAL A 52 -1.08 -5.56 14.34
C VAL A 52 -0.41 -6.47 13.30
N GLU A 53 -1.00 -7.62 13.01
CA GLU A 53 -0.47 -8.57 12.03
C GLU A 53 -0.53 -8.01 10.60
N ILE A 54 -1.68 -7.43 10.22
CA ILE A 54 -1.87 -6.77 8.92
C ILE A 54 -0.83 -5.68 8.72
N SER A 55 -0.63 -4.80 9.72
CA SER A 55 0.32 -3.72 9.59
C SER A 55 1.76 -4.19 9.39
N LYS A 56 2.15 -5.30 10.05
CA LYS A 56 3.48 -5.91 9.90
C LYS A 56 3.65 -6.53 8.52
N VAL A 57 2.68 -7.32 8.06
CA VAL A 57 2.74 -7.97 6.75
C VAL A 57 2.71 -6.94 5.63
N ALA A 58 1.83 -5.93 5.70
CA ALA A 58 1.78 -4.85 4.71
C ALA A 58 3.10 -4.07 4.64
N ALA A 59 3.69 -3.72 5.78
CA ALA A 59 4.98 -3.03 5.83
C ALA A 59 6.12 -3.87 5.25
N GLN A 60 6.16 -5.16 5.58
CA GLN A 60 7.15 -6.08 5.02
C GLN A 60 6.98 -6.24 3.51
N SER A 61 5.75 -6.46 3.04
CA SER A 61 5.41 -6.54 1.61
C SER A 61 5.92 -5.31 0.88
N TYR A 62 5.69 -4.13 1.44
CA TYR A 62 6.05 -2.86 0.84
C TYR A 62 7.57 -2.66 0.80
N TYR A 63 8.27 -2.95 1.91
CA TYR A 63 9.72 -2.89 1.97
C TYR A 63 10.37 -3.76 0.88
N GLU A 64 9.91 -5.01 0.74
CA GLU A 64 10.40 -5.93 -0.28
C GLU A 64 10.16 -5.41 -1.69
N SER A 65 8.95 -4.90 -1.98
CA SER A 65 8.66 -4.28 -3.27
C SER A 65 9.63 -3.14 -3.60
N LEU A 66 9.93 -2.26 -2.64
CA LEU A 66 10.87 -1.16 -2.86
C LEU A 66 12.30 -1.66 -3.10
N LEU A 67 12.74 -2.71 -2.41
CA LEU A 67 14.03 -3.35 -2.64
C LEU A 67 14.12 -4.00 -4.03
N GLU A 68 13.02 -4.60 -4.49
CA GLU A 68 12.84 -5.16 -5.83
C GLU A 68 12.70 -4.10 -6.93
N LYS A 69 12.78 -2.81 -6.58
CA LYS A 69 12.62 -1.66 -7.48
C LYS A 69 11.23 -1.56 -8.09
N GLN A 70 10.24 -2.17 -7.45
CA GLN A 70 8.86 -2.08 -7.85
C GLN A 70 8.31 -0.69 -7.51
N ARG A 71 7.81 0.01 -8.54
CA ARG A 71 7.34 1.40 -8.40
C ARG A 71 5.86 1.57 -8.58
N ASP A 72 5.24 0.76 -9.44
CA ASP A 72 3.81 0.83 -9.73
C ASP A 72 3.01 0.43 -8.49
N LEU A 73 2.14 1.33 -8.02
CA LEU A 73 1.35 1.13 -6.82
C LEU A 73 0.25 0.08 -6.99
N GLY A 74 -0.18 -0.19 -8.22
CA GLY A 74 -1.10 -1.29 -8.53
C GLY A 74 -0.42 -2.66 -8.37
N GLU A 75 0.81 -2.80 -8.82
CA GLU A 75 1.59 -4.04 -8.61
C GLU A 75 1.95 -4.24 -7.13
N ILE A 76 2.28 -3.16 -6.41
CA ILE A 76 2.49 -3.20 -4.95
C ILE A 76 1.19 -3.63 -4.24
N LEU A 77 0.05 -3.05 -4.61
CA LEU A 77 -1.27 -3.42 -4.08
C LEU A 77 -1.53 -4.92 -4.25
N LEU A 78 -1.31 -5.45 -5.45
CA LEU A 78 -1.59 -6.85 -5.76
C LEU A 78 -0.65 -7.81 -5.04
N LYS A 79 0.65 -7.49 -4.91
CA LYS A 79 1.59 -8.29 -4.10
C LYS A 79 1.13 -8.30 -2.64
N MET A 80 0.85 -7.12 -2.08
CA MET A 80 0.44 -6.96 -0.70
C MET A 80 -0.87 -7.69 -0.38
N ALA A 81 -1.86 -7.60 -1.26
CA ALA A 81 -3.13 -8.30 -1.09
C ALA A 81 -2.93 -9.83 -1.01
N ARG A 82 -2.07 -10.40 -1.86
CA ARG A 82 -1.74 -11.84 -1.83
C ARG A 82 -1.03 -12.24 -0.54
N GLU A 83 -0.14 -11.41 -0.03
CA GLU A 83 0.57 -11.70 1.22
C GLU A 83 -0.35 -11.60 2.44
N LEU A 84 -1.28 -10.64 2.42
CA LEU A 84 -2.28 -10.47 3.47
C LEU A 84 -3.32 -11.60 3.51
N GLU A 85 -3.47 -12.40 2.45
CA GLU A 85 -4.31 -13.62 2.47
C GLU A 85 -3.76 -14.70 3.42
N SER A 86 -2.50 -14.60 3.86
CA SER A 86 -1.93 -15.52 4.85
C SER A 86 -2.45 -15.33 6.28
N ILE A 87 -3.13 -14.21 6.55
CA ILE A 87 -3.67 -13.85 7.86
C ILE A 87 -5.08 -14.44 8.06
N SER A 88 -5.42 -14.79 9.31
CA SER A 88 -6.79 -15.17 9.66
C SER A 88 -7.65 -13.94 9.98
N TYR A 89 -8.79 -13.80 9.32
CA TYR A 89 -9.76 -12.70 9.52
C TYR A 89 -11.08 -13.19 10.15
N GLN A 90 -11.12 -14.39 10.74
CA GLN A 90 -12.37 -15.02 11.17
C GLN A 90 -13.25 -14.17 12.10
N ASP A 91 -12.64 -13.31 12.91
CA ASP A 91 -13.32 -12.43 13.85
C ASP A 91 -13.22 -10.94 13.46
N SER A 92 -12.69 -10.63 12.27
CA SER A 92 -12.43 -9.26 11.81
C SER A 92 -13.51 -8.76 10.84
N PHE A 93 -13.74 -7.44 10.85
CA PHE A 93 -14.77 -6.79 10.01
C PHE A 93 -14.32 -6.50 8.56
N HIS A 94 -13.04 -6.74 8.27
CA HIS A 94 -12.38 -6.43 7.01
C HIS A 94 -11.50 -7.62 6.58
N GLY A 95 -11.00 -7.57 5.35
CA GLY A 95 -10.19 -8.64 4.76
C GLY A 95 -8.87 -8.15 4.17
N ALA A 96 -8.14 -9.09 3.56
CA ALA A 96 -6.84 -8.83 2.94
C ALA A 96 -6.88 -7.70 1.90
N PHE A 97 -7.86 -7.71 0.99
CA PHE A 97 -7.93 -6.71 -0.07
C PHE A 97 -8.30 -5.32 0.44
N SER A 98 -9.24 -5.19 1.38
CA SER A 98 -9.57 -3.90 1.99
C SER A 98 -8.37 -3.33 2.76
N SER A 99 -7.64 -4.20 3.47
CA SER A 99 -6.42 -3.82 4.19
C SER A 99 -5.31 -3.35 3.24
N ALA A 100 -5.07 -4.06 2.14
CA ALA A 100 -4.10 -3.68 1.12
C ALA A 100 -4.45 -2.33 0.47
N ASN A 101 -5.73 -2.09 0.17
CA ASN A 101 -6.18 -0.80 -0.36
C ASN A 101 -5.99 0.33 0.64
N ALA A 102 -6.29 0.11 1.93
CA ALA A 102 -6.03 1.10 2.97
C ALA A 102 -4.54 1.46 3.03
N ALA A 103 -3.65 0.45 2.99
CA ALA A 103 -2.22 0.65 2.96
C ALA A 103 -1.77 1.50 1.74
N VAL A 104 -2.23 1.16 0.54
CA VAL A 104 -1.85 1.88 -0.68
C VAL A 104 -2.43 3.29 -0.72
N ASN A 105 -3.64 3.51 -0.23
CA ASN A 105 -4.21 4.85 -0.08
C ASN A 105 -3.35 5.73 0.84
N LEU A 106 -2.84 5.18 1.94
CA LEU A 106 -1.90 5.90 2.81
C LEU A 106 -0.59 6.20 2.07
N ILE A 107 -0.04 5.25 1.32
CA ILE A 107 1.18 5.48 0.51
C ILE A 107 0.96 6.60 -0.51
N VAL A 108 -0.19 6.63 -1.20
CA VAL A 108 -0.53 7.71 -2.14
C VAL A 108 -0.52 9.06 -1.45
N GLN A 109 -1.20 9.18 -0.29
CA GLN A 109 -1.20 10.42 0.49
C GLN A 109 0.20 10.85 0.92
N ARG A 110 1.07 9.88 1.26
CA ARG A 110 2.46 10.13 1.64
C ARG A 110 3.27 10.65 0.44
N VAL A 111 3.08 10.08 -0.75
CA VAL A 111 3.72 10.52 -1.98
C VAL A 111 3.30 11.94 -2.36
N GLU A 112 2.00 12.27 -2.25
CA GLU A 112 1.47 13.61 -2.53
C GLU A 112 2.00 14.71 -1.60
N GLN A 113 2.47 14.34 -0.40
CA GLN A 113 3.01 15.25 0.60
C GLN A 113 4.54 15.35 0.59
N SER A 114 5.22 14.60 -0.28
CA SER A 114 6.68 14.47 -0.33
C SER A 114 7.37 15.46 -1.27
#